data_AF-A0A4R6QCW2-F1
#
_entry.id   AF-A0A4R6QCW2-F1
#
_cell.length_a   1.000
_cell.length_b   1.000
_cell.length_c   1.000
_cell.angle_alpha   90.00
_cell.angle_beta   90.00
_cell.angle_gamma   90.00
#
_symmetry.space_group_name_H-M   'P 1'
#
loop_
_entity.id
_entity.type
_entity.pdbx_description
1 polymer ?
#
loop_
_entity_poly.entity_id
_entity_poly.type
_entity_poly.pdbx_seq_one_letter_code
_entity_poly.pdbx_strand_id
1 'polypeptide(L)'
;MNRLVIIGNGFDLAHGLPTSYGHFIDDFWKSFNANCKNDLYKKIVLTNDAYDGYYKNYSEIRDFKDFKKNLIEYCKDYKYNFYDKNCVAQIGATDIFRVKNDLFLKINDESIYNWVDIENLYYSELKKIIKSDLFLKEKITEEFWKKHQLEKVEKLNNEFDEIKKLLEVYLFEKVINRYHFKIDENNSVLKIFFPDKIEEGKMTNYLDEFPVEDETEAKSNMFMLTNEIQNYSDNFQTSVMYKVIFLNFNYTPTSKLYIDEIKKRWKQSEIINIHGEVENSEHPIVFGYGDEMDEDYKVIENFNDNRLLENIKSFQYLNKSNYKRLLDFIKQFGKFQVFILGHSCGLSDRVLLNTIFENENCRSIKVFYHKKNNEKDNYTEIVQNISRHFNDKTLMREKIVNKTFCQPLPQLQLPKIE
;
A
#
# COMPACT_ATOMS: atom_id res chain seq x y z
N MET A 1 19.45 -9.37 -17.76
CA MET A 1 19.27 -8.12 -17.03
C MET A 1 18.29 -8.40 -15.93
N ASN A 2 18.67 -8.15 -14.69
CA ASN A 2 17.85 -8.50 -13.54
C ASN A 2 16.48 -7.82 -13.56
N ARG A 3 15.53 -8.34 -12.79
CA ARG A 3 14.21 -7.70 -12.62
C ARG A 3 14.00 -7.28 -11.18
N LEU A 4 13.55 -6.05 -11.01
CA LEU A 4 12.95 -5.57 -9.77
C LEU A 4 11.46 -5.45 -9.97
N VAL A 5 10.68 -6.23 -9.25
CA VAL A 5 9.22 -6.29 -9.38
C VAL A 5 8.63 -5.60 -8.18
N ILE A 6 8.09 -4.40 -8.39
CA ILE A 6 7.39 -3.62 -7.38
C ILE A 6 5.95 -4.10 -7.34
N ILE A 7 5.57 -4.70 -6.21
CA ILE A 7 4.25 -5.28 -5.98
C ILE A 7 3.51 -4.44 -4.95
N GLY A 8 2.33 -3.94 -5.29
CA GLY A 8 1.47 -3.20 -4.37
C GLY A 8 0.04 -3.74 -4.31
N ASN A 9 -0.84 -3.05 -3.59
CA ASN A 9 -2.15 -3.61 -3.19
C ASN A 9 -3.04 -4.01 -4.37
N GLY A 10 -2.91 -3.33 -5.51
CA GLY A 10 -3.59 -3.71 -6.74
C GLY A 10 -3.25 -5.12 -7.23
N PHE A 11 -2.13 -5.70 -6.79
CA PHE A 11 -1.79 -7.10 -7.05
C PHE A 11 -2.68 -8.04 -6.24
N ASP A 12 -2.87 -7.79 -4.95
CA ASP A 12 -3.80 -8.58 -4.12
C ASP A 12 -5.24 -8.44 -4.63
N LEU A 13 -5.65 -7.23 -5.03
CA LEU A 13 -6.96 -6.99 -5.66
C LEU A 13 -7.10 -7.76 -6.98
N ALA A 14 -6.02 -7.84 -7.77
CA ALA A 14 -5.99 -8.64 -9.00
C ALA A 14 -6.04 -10.16 -8.72
N HIS A 15 -5.91 -10.59 -7.46
CA HIS A 15 -6.14 -11.97 -7.02
C HIS A 15 -7.51 -12.15 -6.34
N GLY A 16 -8.36 -11.13 -6.38
CA GLY A 16 -9.68 -11.15 -5.78
C GLY A 16 -9.66 -11.14 -4.24
N LEU A 17 -8.56 -10.69 -3.63
CA LEU A 17 -8.46 -10.54 -2.18
C LEU A 17 -9.04 -9.17 -1.74
N PRO A 18 -9.82 -9.11 -0.65
CA PRO A 18 -10.44 -7.88 -0.19
C PRO A 18 -9.45 -7.05 0.67
N THR A 19 -8.37 -6.58 0.04
CA THR A 19 -7.24 -5.91 0.74
C THR A 19 -7.19 -4.40 0.53
N SER A 20 -8.11 -3.81 -0.25
CA SER A 20 -8.24 -2.35 -0.24
C SER A 20 -8.68 -1.88 1.15
N TYR A 21 -8.31 -0.65 1.48
CA TYR A 21 -8.72 -0.05 2.74
C TYR A 21 -10.24 0.11 2.85
N GLY A 22 -10.93 0.32 1.73
CA GLY A 22 -12.39 0.29 1.69
C GLY A 22 -13.00 -1.01 2.21
N HIS A 23 -12.45 -2.17 1.81
CA HIS A 23 -12.93 -3.45 2.33
C HIS A 23 -12.75 -3.57 3.85
N PHE A 24 -11.63 -3.05 4.38
CA PHE A 24 -11.37 -3.01 5.82
C PHE A 24 -12.39 -2.14 6.56
N ILE A 25 -12.65 -0.92 6.09
CA ILE A 25 -13.61 0.00 6.71
C ILE A 25 -15.04 -0.55 6.65
N ASP A 26 -15.43 -1.08 5.50
CA ASP A 26 -16.76 -1.67 5.33
C ASP A 26 -16.92 -2.88 6.26
N ASP A 27 -15.89 -3.74 6.39
CA ASP A 27 -15.92 -4.87 7.31
C ASP A 27 -15.99 -4.46 8.79
N PHE A 28 -15.33 -3.36 9.18
CA PHE A 28 -15.44 -2.79 10.52
C PHE A 28 -16.89 -2.47 10.88
N TRP A 29 -17.59 -1.74 10.00
CA TRP A 29 -18.99 -1.36 10.26
C TRP A 29 -19.95 -2.53 10.09
N LYS A 30 -19.72 -3.39 9.10
CA LYS A 30 -20.51 -4.61 8.89
C LYS A 30 -20.43 -5.56 10.07
N SER A 31 -19.25 -5.70 10.68
CA SER A 31 -19.03 -6.56 11.84
C SER A 31 -19.29 -5.85 13.18
N PHE A 32 -19.79 -4.61 13.16
CA PHE A 32 -19.92 -3.77 14.36
C PHE A 32 -20.74 -4.42 15.46
N ASN A 33 -21.91 -4.98 15.15
CA ASN A 33 -22.78 -5.63 16.14
C ASN A 33 -22.07 -6.78 16.89
N ALA A 34 -21.22 -7.55 16.20
CA ALA A 34 -20.48 -8.65 16.80
C ALA A 34 -19.28 -8.17 17.64
N ASN A 35 -18.67 -7.05 17.24
CA ASN A 35 -17.35 -6.66 17.72
C ASN A 35 -17.33 -5.40 18.61
N CYS A 36 -18.40 -4.60 18.67
CA CYS A 36 -18.41 -3.30 19.35
C CYS A 36 -18.09 -3.35 20.85
N LYS A 37 -18.08 -4.55 21.44
CA LYS A 37 -17.75 -4.81 22.85
C LYS A 37 -16.30 -5.25 23.08
N ASN A 38 -15.55 -5.58 22.02
CA ASN A 38 -14.15 -5.97 22.14
C ASN A 38 -13.26 -4.74 22.38
N ASP A 39 -12.05 -4.98 22.90
CA ASP A 39 -11.15 -3.90 23.33
C ASP A 39 -10.63 -3.04 22.17
N LEU A 40 -10.52 -3.61 20.97
CA LEU A 40 -10.07 -2.87 19.79
C LEU A 40 -11.13 -1.89 19.28
N TYR A 41 -12.39 -2.30 19.21
CA TYR A 41 -13.49 -1.42 18.81
C TYR A 41 -13.75 -0.37 19.88
N LYS A 42 -13.66 -0.75 21.15
CA LYS A 42 -13.75 0.19 22.29
C LYS A 42 -12.65 1.24 22.29
N LYS A 43 -11.57 1.10 21.54
CA LYS A 43 -10.58 2.17 21.33
C LYS A 43 -11.07 3.21 20.32
N ILE A 44 -11.69 2.76 19.23
CA ILE A 44 -12.22 3.61 18.16
C ILE A 44 -13.55 4.27 18.52
N VAL A 45 -14.47 3.54 19.15
CA VAL A 45 -15.82 3.99 19.45
C VAL A 45 -16.14 3.82 20.94
N LEU A 46 -17.10 4.62 21.40
CA LEU A 46 -17.81 4.43 22.65
C LEU A 46 -19.22 3.96 22.32
N THR A 47 -19.67 2.92 23.03
CA THR A 47 -21.02 2.40 22.98
C THR A 47 -21.58 2.31 24.38
N ASN A 48 -22.89 2.56 24.53
CA ASN A 48 -23.60 2.33 25.78
C ASN A 48 -24.44 1.06 25.68
N ASP A 49 -24.13 0.07 26.51
CA ASP A 49 -24.79 -1.25 26.50
C ASP A 49 -26.30 -1.19 26.74
N ALA A 50 -26.81 -0.14 27.39
CA ALA A 50 -28.24 0.05 27.60
C ALA A 50 -28.99 0.55 26.35
N TYR A 51 -28.28 0.93 25.29
CA TYR A 51 -28.84 1.56 24.09
C TYR A 51 -28.27 0.91 22.83
N ASP A 52 -28.55 -0.36 22.61
CA ASP A 52 -27.99 -1.14 21.49
C ASP A 52 -28.90 -1.24 20.25
N GLY A 53 -30.07 -0.61 20.29
CA GLY A 53 -31.08 -0.72 19.24
C GLY A 53 -30.60 -0.30 17.84
N TYR A 54 -29.74 0.73 17.74
CA TYR A 54 -29.27 1.28 16.46
C TYR A 54 -28.46 0.31 15.59
N TYR A 55 -27.92 -0.76 16.16
CA TYR A 55 -27.18 -1.79 15.41
C TYR A 55 -27.82 -3.19 15.48
N LYS A 56 -29.02 -3.29 16.06
CA LYS A 56 -29.78 -4.55 16.19
C LYS A 56 -31.14 -4.55 15.51
N ASN A 57 -31.82 -3.40 15.51
CA ASN A 57 -33.26 -3.33 15.19
C ASN A 57 -33.56 -2.53 13.91
N TYR A 58 -32.53 -2.13 13.16
CA TYR A 58 -32.64 -1.30 11.95
C TYR A 58 -32.11 -2.07 10.73
N SER A 59 -31.97 -1.38 9.59
CA SER A 59 -31.43 -1.95 8.36
C SER A 59 -30.05 -2.57 8.53
N GLU A 60 -29.71 -3.52 7.65
CA GLU A 60 -28.38 -4.10 7.55
C GLU A 60 -27.31 -3.00 7.40
N ILE A 61 -26.25 -3.11 8.18
CA ILE A 61 -25.10 -2.21 8.15
C ILE A 61 -24.06 -2.82 7.21
N ARG A 62 -23.83 -2.18 6.06
CA ARG A 62 -22.79 -2.62 5.10
C ARG A 62 -21.56 -1.72 5.14
N ASP A 63 -21.73 -0.46 5.51
CA ASP A 63 -20.71 0.56 5.58
C ASP A 63 -21.03 1.61 6.67
N PHE A 64 -20.21 2.65 6.78
CA PHE A 64 -20.43 3.74 7.72
C PHE A 64 -21.71 4.54 7.47
N LYS A 65 -22.13 4.68 6.20
CA LYS A 65 -23.31 5.48 5.84
C LYS A 65 -24.57 4.79 6.33
N ASP A 66 -24.67 3.48 6.14
CA ASP A 66 -25.76 2.66 6.68
C ASP A 66 -25.77 2.72 8.22
N PHE A 67 -24.60 2.58 8.86
CA PHE A 67 -24.48 2.72 10.32
C PHE A 67 -24.97 4.07 10.83
N LYS A 68 -24.46 5.17 10.25
CA LYS A 68 -24.80 6.55 10.64
C LYS A 68 -26.28 6.82 10.43
N LYS A 69 -26.87 6.32 9.34
CA LYS A 69 -28.30 6.40 9.08
C LYS A 69 -29.12 5.70 10.17
N ASN A 70 -28.79 4.46 10.51
CA ASN A 70 -29.48 3.73 11.58
C ASN A 70 -29.38 4.46 12.92
N LEU A 71 -28.22 5.02 13.25
CA LEU A 71 -28.02 5.80 14.47
C LEU A 71 -28.87 7.07 14.51
N ILE A 72 -28.99 7.78 13.38
CA ILE A 72 -29.86 8.96 13.25
C ILE A 72 -31.33 8.57 13.41
N GLU A 73 -31.78 7.49 12.78
CA GLU A 73 -33.16 7.00 12.91
C GLU A 73 -33.47 6.59 14.36
N TYR A 74 -32.56 5.87 15.00
CA TYR A 74 -32.67 5.54 16.43
C TYR A 74 -32.78 6.78 17.32
N CYS A 75 -31.96 7.80 17.08
CA CYS A 75 -32.09 9.05 17.84
C CYS A 75 -33.44 9.73 17.63
N LYS A 76 -34.01 9.68 16.41
CA LYS A 76 -35.33 10.26 16.13
C LYS A 76 -36.45 9.51 16.85
N ASP A 77 -36.47 8.19 16.76
CA ASP A 77 -37.54 7.35 17.30
C ASP A 77 -37.64 7.47 18.83
N TYR A 78 -36.50 7.58 19.50
CA TYR A 78 -36.41 7.67 20.96
C TYR A 78 -36.19 9.09 21.50
N LYS A 79 -36.21 10.11 20.62
CA LYS A 79 -36.02 11.54 20.96
C LYS A 79 -34.68 11.84 21.65
N TYR A 80 -33.61 11.19 21.19
CA TYR A 80 -32.24 11.47 21.60
C TYR A 80 -31.60 12.55 20.73
N ASN A 81 -30.53 13.17 21.22
CA ASN A 81 -29.77 14.18 20.50
C ASN A 81 -28.72 13.51 19.60
N PHE A 82 -28.59 13.97 18.36
CA PHE A 82 -27.54 13.54 17.45
C PHE A 82 -26.74 14.75 16.94
N TYR A 83 -25.42 14.68 17.04
CA TYR A 83 -24.48 15.69 16.58
C TYR A 83 -23.66 15.14 15.42
N ASP A 84 -23.99 15.57 14.21
CA ASP A 84 -23.45 15.03 12.97
C ASP A 84 -21.92 15.18 12.87
N LYS A 85 -21.40 16.37 13.20
CA LYS A 85 -19.99 16.75 13.04
C LYS A 85 -18.99 15.79 13.71
N ASN A 86 -19.37 15.22 14.85
CA ASN A 86 -18.50 14.33 15.64
C ASN A 86 -19.07 12.90 15.72
N CYS A 87 -20.14 12.61 14.97
CA CYS A 87 -20.91 11.37 15.04
C CYS A 87 -21.21 10.94 16.50
N VAL A 88 -21.95 11.79 17.21
CA VAL A 88 -22.29 11.58 18.64
C VAL A 88 -23.79 11.49 18.83
N ALA A 89 -24.24 10.43 19.51
CA ALA A 89 -25.61 10.29 19.99
C ALA A 89 -25.65 10.41 21.52
N GLN A 90 -26.58 11.20 22.07
CA GLN A 90 -26.68 11.48 23.51
C GLN A 90 -28.11 11.47 24.03
N ILE A 91 -28.27 11.03 25.28
CA ILE A 91 -29.45 11.24 26.10
C ILE A 91 -29.07 12.11 27.30
N GLY A 92 -29.61 13.33 27.36
CA GLY A 92 -29.15 14.33 28.34
C GLY A 92 -27.64 14.58 28.19
N ALA A 93 -26.87 14.31 29.26
CA ALA A 93 -25.40 14.41 29.27
C ALA A 93 -24.68 13.07 29.02
N THR A 94 -25.41 11.98 28.81
CA THR A 94 -24.83 10.64 28.65
C THR A 94 -24.68 10.30 27.17
N ASP A 95 -23.49 9.89 26.77
CA ASP A 95 -23.24 9.37 25.43
C ASP A 95 -23.86 7.99 25.25
N ILE A 96 -24.65 7.84 24.18
CA ILE A 96 -25.16 6.57 23.66
C ILE A 96 -24.11 5.96 22.72
N PHE A 97 -23.57 6.79 21.84
CA PHE A 97 -22.53 6.45 20.88
C PHE A 97 -21.62 7.66 20.62
N ARG A 98 -20.33 7.40 20.43
CA ARG A 98 -19.35 8.41 19.99
C ARG A 98 -18.21 7.71 19.25
N VAL A 99 -17.77 8.28 18.13
CA VAL A 99 -16.43 7.94 17.58
C VAL A 99 -15.38 8.71 18.38
N LYS A 100 -14.46 7.98 19.03
CA LYS A 100 -13.40 8.55 19.88
C LYS A 100 -12.13 8.89 19.10
N ASN A 101 -11.89 8.17 18.02
CA ASN A 101 -10.71 8.32 17.17
C ASN A 101 -11.05 9.30 16.02
N ASP A 102 -10.54 10.53 16.11
CA ASP A 102 -10.87 11.61 15.19
C ASP A 102 -10.31 11.32 13.79
N LEU A 103 -9.11 10.74 13.69
CA LEU A 103 -8.54 10.30 12.42
C LEU A 103 -9.44 9.27 11.72
N PHE A 104 -9.94 8.26 12.45
CA PHE A 104 -10.85 7.26 11.91
C PHE A 104 -12.18 7.89 11.45
N LEU A 105 -12.72 8.86 12.20
CA LEU A 105 -13.93 9.57 11.78
C LEU A 105 -13.71 10.31 10.45
N LYS A 106 -12.60 11.05 10.31
CA LYS A 106 -12.26 11.77 9.07
C LYS A 106 -12.13 10.84 7.88
N ILE A 107 -11.47 9.71 8.06
CA ILE A 107 -11.34 8.67 7.03
C ILE A 107 -12.71 8.21 6.51
N ASN A 108 -13.66 7.99 7.43
CA ASN A 108 -15.00 7.56 7.09
C ASN A 108 -15.83 8.67 6.40
N ASP A 109 -15.73 9.91 6.89
CA ASP A 109 -16.46 11.05 6.32
C ASP A 109 -15.94 11.44 4.93
N GLU A 110 -14.63 11.42 4.72
CA GLU A 110 -14.01 11.71 3.42
C GLU A 110 -14.15 10.55 2.42
N SER A 111 -14.70 9.40 2.85
CA SER A 111 -14.85 8.18 2.03
C SER A 111 -13.51 7.78 1.38
N ILE A 112 -12.45 7.74 2.19
CA ILE A 112 -11.10 7.39 1.72
C ILE A 112 -10.97 5.87 1.58
N TYR A 113 -10.58 5.40 0.40
CA TYR A 113 -10.56 3.96 0.07
C TYR A 113 -9.18 3.37 -0.25
N ASN A 114 -8.14 4.21 -0.44
CA ASN A 114 -6.78 3.74 -0.73
C ASN A 114 -5.83 3.99 0.43
N TRP A 115 -4.84 3.09 0.55
CA TRP A 115 -3.77 3.15 1.56
C TRP A 115 -3.03 4.48 1.61
N VAL A 116 -2.58 4.95 0.45
CA VAL A 116 -1.81 6.19 0.29
C VAL A 116 -2.60 7.41 0.75
N ASP A 117 -3.92 7.39 0.58
CA ASP A 117 -4.78 8.52 0.92
C ASP A 117 -4.89 8.69 2.45
N ILE A 118 -4.84 7.60 3.23
CA ILE A 118 -4.80 7.66 4.71
C ILE A 118 -3.45 8.15 5.21
N GLU A 119 -2.35 7.70 4.60
CA GLU A 119 -1.00 8.17 4.95
C GLU A 119 -0.88 9.67 4.69
N ASN A 120 -1.44 10.14 3.57
CA ASN A 120 -1.53 11.57 3.25
C ASN A 120 -2.46 12.33 4.19
N LEU A 121 -3.59 11.75 4.62
CA LEU A 121 -4.48 12.37 5.61
C LEU A 121 -3.76 12.53 6.95
N TYR A 122 -3.12 11.48 7.45
CA TYR A 122 -2.31 11.52 8.67
C TYR A 122 -1.25 12.63 8.56
N TYR A 123 -0.50 12.65 7.46
CA TYR A 123 0.54 13.67 7.25
C TYR A 123 -0.05 15.08 7.16
N SER A 124 -1.20 15.24 6.51
CA SER A 124 -1.91 16.53 6.46
C SER A 124 -2.35 17.00 7.85
N GLU A 125 -2.81 16.10 8.71
CA GLU A 125 -3.21 16.43 10.08
C GLU A 125 -2.01 16.80 10.94
N LEU A 126 -0.90 16.07 10.81
CA LEU A 126 0.36 16.42 11.46
C LEU A 126 0.81 17.84 11.05
N LYS A 127 0.76 18.16 9.75
CA LYS A 127 1.06 19.50 9.23
C LYS A 127 0.15 20.58 9.80
N LYS A 128 -1.15 20.31 9.93
CA LYS A 128 -2.12 21.26 10.54
C LYS A 128 -1.80 21.53 12.01
N ILE A 129 -1.38 20.51 12.77
CA ILE A 129 -0.99 20.66 14.18
C ILE A 129 0.24 21.56 14.30
N ILE A 130 1.27 21.32 13.49
CA ILE A 130 2.53 22.06 13.57
C ILE A 130 2.36 23.51 13.09
N LYS A 131 1.52 23.73 12.07
CA LYS A 131 1.24 25.07 11.53
C LYS A 131 0.21 25.86 12.33
N SER A 132 -0.39 25.29 13.37
CA SER A 132 -1.44 25.98 14.15
C SER A 132 -0.96 27.29 14.78
N ASP A 133 0.34 27.40 15.04
CA ASP A 133 0.98 28.55 15.67
C ASP A 133 1.14 29.76 14.72
N LEU A 134 1.07 29.54 13.41
CA LEU A 134 1.20 30.61 12.41
C LEU A 134 -0.02 31.55 12.38
N PHE A 135 -1.11 31.19 13.07
CA PHE A 135 -2.37 31.90 13.05
C PHE A 135 -2.80 32.35 14.47
N LEU A 136 -2.16 33.44 14.94
CA LEU A 136 -2.71 34.52 15.79
C LEU A 136 -2.47 34.58 17.31
N LYS A 137 -2.24 35.85 17.70
CA LYS A 137 -2.74 36.65 18.85
C LYS A 137 -2.19 36.40 20.27
N GLU A 138 -1.35 37.37 20.66
CA GLU A 138 -1.04 37.92 22.00
C GLU A 138 -1.32 37.08 23.27
N LYS A 139 -0.27 36.99 24.12
CA LYS A 139 -0.24 36.58 25.55
C LYS A 139 -0.08 35.10 25.93
N ILE A 140 0.42 34.23 25.05
CA ILE A 140 0.80 32.84 25.43
C ILE A 140 2.29 32.62 25.12
N THR A 141 3.00 31.89 25.98
CA THR A 141 4.43 31.57 25.79
C THR A 141 4.63 30.50 24.72
N GLU A 142 5.75 30.57 24.00
CA GLU A 142 6.14 29.58 22.98
C GLU A 142 6.19 28.15 23.55
N GLU A 143 6.64 28.00 24.79
CA GLU A 143 6.73 26.71 25.48
C GLU A 143 5.37 26.04 25.72
N PHE A 144 4.34 26.82 26.09
CA PHE A 144 2.99 26.30 26.28
C PHE A 144 2.40 25.78 24.97
N TRP A 145 2.59 26.52 23.87
CA TRP A 145 2.12 26.11 22.54
C TRP A 145 2.79 24.84 22.06
N LYS A 146 4.12 24.77 22.15
CA LYS A 146 4.88 23.56 21.82
C LYS A 146 4.36 22.34 22.58
N LYS A 147 4.12 22.48 23.90
CA LYS A 147 3.56 21.39 24.70
C LYS A 147 2.18 20.94 24.19
N HIS A 148 1.28 21.88 23.92
CA HIS A 148 -0.06 21.57 23.44
C HIS A 148 -0.06 20.96 22.02
N GLN A 149 0.83 21.39 21.13
CA GLN A 149 1.03 20.75 19.82
C GLN A 149 1.48 19.31 20.00
N LEU A 150 2.45 19.07 20.88
CA LEU A 150 2.98 17.73 21.16
C LEU A 150 1.92 16.80 21.76
N GLU A 151 1.04 17.28 22.63
CA GLU A 151 -0.12 16.52 23.14
C GLU A 151 -1.07 16.13 21.99
N LYS A 152 -1.28 17.00 21.01
CA LYS A 152 -2.08 16.68 19.81
C LYS A 152 -1.37 15.68 18.88
N VAL A 153 -0.06 15.79 18.70
CA VAL A 153 0.74 14.84 17.92
C VAL A 153 0.67 13.45 18.57
N GLU A 154 0.85 13.37 19.89
CA GLU A 154 0.75 12.13 20.64
C GLU A 154 -0.65 11.50 20.51
N LYS A 155 -1.71 12.32 20.58
CA LYS A 155 -3.07 11.85 20.29
C LYS A 155 -3.18 11.27 18.87
N LEU A 156 -2.70 12.00 17.86
CA LEU A 156 -2.75 11.58 16.46
C LEU A 156 -1.98 10.27 16.21
N ASN A 157 -0.80 10.12 16.82
CA ASN A 157 0.01 8.89 16.72
C ASN A 157 -0.73 7.70 17.33
N ASN A 158 -1.29 7.87 18.53
CA ASN A 158 -2.08 6.84 19.20
C ASN A 158 -3.32 6.45 18.37
N GLU A 159 -4.04 7.42 17.83
CA GLU A 159 -5.19 7.18 16.96
C GLU A 159 -4.80 6.39 15.70
N PHE A 160 -3.66 6.71 15.09
CA PHE A 160 -3.19 6.00 13.90
C PHE A 160 -2.75 4.57 14.23
N ASP A 161 -2.12 4.34 15.38
CA ASP A 161 -1.75 3.00 15.84
C ASP A 161 -2.95 2.11 16.16
N GLU A 162 -4.05 2.66 16.64
CA GLU A 162 -5.31 1.91 16.82
C GLU A 162 -5.86 1.41 15.48
N ILE A 163 -5.78 2.24 14.44
CA ILE A 163 -6.21 1.89 13.07
C ILE A 163 -5.31 0.78 12.50
N LYS A 164 -3.99 0.87 12.67
CA LYS A 164 -3.04 -0.18 12.25
C LYS A 164 -3.35 -1.53 12.88
N LYS A 165 -3.65 -1.56 14.18
CA LYS A 165 -3.98 -2.80 14.90
C LYS A 165 -5.27 -3.43 14.38
N LEU A 166 -6.31 -2.63 14.15
CA LEU A 166 -7.56 -3.12 13.57
C LEU A 166 -7.35 -3.68 12.17
N LEU A 167 -6.51 -3.02 11.38
CA LEU A 167 -6.18 -3.45 10.04
C LEU A 167 -5.43 -4.78 10.04
N GLU A 168 -4.42 -4.94 10.90
CA GLU A 168 -3.66 -6.18 11.01
C GLU A 168 -4.58 -7.36 11.32
N VAL A 169 -5.49 -7.19 12.29
CA VAL A 169 -6.50 -8.19 12.64
C VAL A 169 -7.42 -8.49 11.45
N TYR A 170 -7.90 -7.46 10.74
CA TYR A 170 -8.73 -7.64 9.55
C TYR A 170 -8.02 -8.45 8.46
N LEU A 171 -6.79 -8.09 8.10
CA LEU A 171 -6.03 -8.79 7.08
C LEU A 171 -5.78 -10.25 7.48
N PHE A 172 -5.51 -10.50 8.75
CA PHE A 172 -5.35 -11.86 9.24
C PHE A 172 -6.66 -12.68 9.18
N GLU A 173 -7.72 -12.20 9.82
CA GLU A 173 -8.96 -12.95 10.01
C GLU A 173 -9.84 -13.04 8.76
N LYS A 174 -9.81 -12.02 7.91
CA LYS A 174 -10.71 -11.89 6.75
C LYS A 174 -10.03 -12.17 5.42
N VAL A 175 -8.69 -12.16 5.38
CA VAL A 175 -7.91 -12.43 4.15
C VAL A 175 -7.04 -13.66 4.32
N ILE A 176 -6.04 -13.64 5.20
CA ILE A 176 -5.05 -14.72 5.30
C ILE A 176 -5.72 -16.06 5.66
N ASN A 177 -6.60 -16.05 6.66
CA ASN A 177 -7.30 -17.26 7.13
C ASN A 177 -8.55 -17.63 6.32
N ARG A 178 -8.85 -16.91 5.23
CA ARG A 178 -10.07 -17.12 4.43
C ARG A 178 -9.80 -17.51 2.99
N TYR A 179 -8.55 -17.50 2.54
CA TYR A 179 -8.20 -17.79 1.15
C TYR A 179 -7.08 -18.82 1.06
N HIS A 180 -7.17 -19.68 0.04
CA HIS A 180 -6.12 -20.63 -0.29
C HIS A 180 -5.03 -19.95 -1.13
N PHE A 181 -3.88 -19.71 -0.51
CA PHE A 181 -2.69 -19.17 -1.16
C PHE A 181 -1.96 -20.27 -1.95
N LYS A 182 -2.53 -20.67 -3.10
CA LYS A 182 -1.93 -21.60 -4.06
C LYS A 182 -2.21 -21.14 -5.49
N ILE A 183 -1.28 -21.42 -6.39
CA ILE A 183 -1.42 -21.16 -7.83
C ILE A 183 -1.19 -22.44 -8.64
N ASP A 184 -1.81 -22.50 -9.81
CA ASP A 184 -1.53 -23.51 -10.84
C ASP A 184 -0.20 -23.17 -11.55
N GLU A 185 0.50 -24.18 -12.05
CA GLU A 185 1.71 -24.02 -12.87
C GLU A 185 1.43 -23.23 -14.16
N ASN A 186 0.20 -23.30 -14.69
CA ASN A 186 -0.23 -22.56 -15.88
C ASN A 186 -0.76 -21.14 -15.58
N ASN A 187 -0.38 -20.57 -14.43
CA ASN A 187 -0.86 -19.25 -13.99
C ASN A 187 -0.42 -18.12 -14.95
N SER A 188 -1.39 -17.32 -15.39
CA SER A 188 -1.17 -16.18 -16.32
C SER A 188 -0.18 -15.11 -15.82
N VAL A 189 -0.01 -14.93 -14.51
CA VAL A 189 0.99 -14.04 -13.92
C VAL A 189 2.39 -14.62 -14.08
N LEU A 190 2.57 -15.94 -14.01
CA LEU A 190 3.88 -16.57 -14.28
C LEU A 190 4.35 -16.30 -15.72
N LYS A 191 3.43 -16.17 -16.68
CA LYS A 191 3.74 -15.83 -18.07
C LYS A 191 4.34 -14.42 -18.24
N ILE A 192 4.16 -13.52 -17.27
CA ILE A 192 4.87 -12.23 -17.24
C ILE A 192 6.37 -12.45 -17.11
N PHE A 193 6.78 -13.45 -16.33
CA PHE A 193 8.17 -13.76 -16.08
C PHE A 193 8.75 -14.71 -17.11
N PHE A 194 7.94 -15.67 -17.56
CA PHE A 194 8.25 -16.71 -18.54
C PHE A 194 7.39 -16.54 -19.80
N PRO A 195 7.71 -15.60 -20.71
CA PRO A 195 6.94 -15.44 -21.93
C PRO A 195 7.04 -16.71 -22.80
N ASP A 196 5.92 -17.09 -23.42
CA ASP A 196 5.87 -18.17 -24.42
C ASP A 196 6.81 -17.85 -25.61
N LYS A 197 7.14 -18.87 -26.44
CA LYS A 197 8.05 -18.75 -27.61
C LYS A 197 7.86 -17.41 -28.35
N ILE A 198 8.99 -16.74 -28.59
CA ILE A 198 9.01 -15.43 -29.22
C ILE A 198 8.93 -15.60 -30.73
N GLU A 199 7.83 -15.11 -31.31
CA GLU A 199 7.75 -14.81 -32.74
C GLU A 199 8.63 -13.60 -33.07
N GLU A 200 9.18 -13.53 -34.28
CA GLU A 200 10.15 -12.48 -34.69
C GLU A 200 9.63 -11.05 -34.41
N GLY A 201 8.32 -10.79 -34.56
CA GLY A 201 7.69 -9.49 -34.24
C GLY A 201 7.51 -9.18 -32.74
N LYS A 202 7.59 -10.18 -31.85
CA LYS A 202 7.61 -9.96 -30.39
C LYS A 202 9.01 -9.60 -29.89
N MET A 203 10.06 -9.97 -30.65
CA MET A 203 11.44 -9.61 -30.31
C MET A 203 11.68 -8.11 -30.45
N THR A 204 11.26 -7.49 -31.56
CA THR A 204 11.38 -6.04 -31.76
C THR A 204 10.67 -5.26 -30.66
N ASN A 205 9.43 -5.65 -30.33
CA ASN A 205 8.65 -5.00 -29.27
C ASN A 205 9.30 -5.06 -27.89
N TYR A 206 10.01 -6.15 -27.58
CA TYR A 206 10.74 -6.28 -26.31
C TYR A 206 11.98 -5.39 -26.27
N LEU A 207 12.68 -5.25 -27.40
CA LEU A 207 13.88 -4.42 -27.48
C LEU A 207 13.56 -2.94 -27.37
N ASP A 208 12.41 -2.53 -27.90
CA ASP A 208 11.87 -1.17 -27.77
C ASP A 208 11.49 -0.80 -26.31
N GLU A 209 11.54 -1.76 -25.37
CA GLU A 209 11.42 -1.49 -23.93
C GLU A 209 12.71 -0.96 -23.30
N PHE A 210 13.82 -0.90 -24.04
CA PHE A 210 15.14 -0.56 -23.51
C PHE A 210 15.82 0.56 -24.31
N PRO A 211 16.77 1.27 -23.69
CA PRO A 211 17.68 2.16 -24.41
C PRO A 211 18.46 1.40 -25.49
N VAL A 212 18.76 2.07 -26.61
CA VAL A 212 19.48 1.50 -27.76
C VAL A 212 20.83 0.89 -27.35
N GLU A 213 21.52 1.52 -26.41
CA GLU A 213 22.81 1.04 -25.87
C GLU A 213 22.71 -0.30 -25.13
N ASP A 214 21.51 -0.68 -24.67
CA ASP A 214 21.25 -1.95 -23.97
C ASP A 214 20.69 -3.05 -24.89
N GLU A 215 20.41 -2.76 -26.16
CA GLU A 215 19.78 -3.71 -27.09
C GLU A 215 20.55 -5.05 -27.16
N THR A 216 21.87 -5.01 -27.20
CA THR A 216 22.70 -6.22 -27.31
C THR A 216 22.55 -7.11 -26.08
N GLU A 217 22.54 -6.49 -24.90
CA GLU A 217 22.33 -7.18 -23.63
C GLU A 217 20.89 -7.70 -23.55
N ALA A 218 19.89 -6.89 -23.93
CA ALA A 218 18.48 -7.28 -23.96
C ALA A 218 18.23 -8.47 -24.91
N LYS A 219 18.77 -8.45 -26.14
CA LYS A 219 18.73 -9.57 -27.10
C LYS A 219 19.31 -10.84 -26.49
N SER A 220 20.50 -10.74 -25.88
CA SER A 220 21.17 -11.88 -25.26
C SER A 220 20.36 -12.48 -24.11
N ASN A 221 19.81 -11.63 -23.24
CA ASN A 221 18.94 -12.06 -22.14
C ASN A 221 17.69 -12.77 -22.65
N MET A 222 17.07 -12.22 -23.69
CA MET A 222 15.85 -12.76 -24.26
C MET A 222 16.06 -14.14 -24.91
N PHE A 223 17.16 -14.29 -25.64
CA PHE A 223 17.55 -15.57 -26.24
C PHE A 223 17.78 -16.65 -25.17
N MET A 224 18.48 -16.30 -24.08
CA MET A 224 18.68 -17.20 -22.94
C MET A 224 17.35 -17.62 -22.31
N LEU A 225 16.45 -16.66 -22.06
CA LEU A 225 15.11 -16.93 -21.53
C LEU A 225 14.35 -17.94 -22.41
N THR A 226 14.39 -17.79 -23.73
CA THR A 226 13.68 -18.69 -24.66
C THR A 226 14.31 -20.07 -24.82
N ASN A 227 15.64 -20.19 -24.81
CA ASN A 227 16.30 -21.48 -24.98
C ASN A 227 16.27 -22.34 -23.73
N GLU A 228 16.37 -21.71 -22.55
CA GLU A 228 16.16 -22.41 -21.28
C GLU A 228 14.69 -22.88 -21.14
N ILE A 229 13.71 -22.31 -21.86
CA ILE A 229 12.32 -22.83 -21.92
C ILE A 229 12.29 -24.13 -22.74
N GLN A 230 13.14 -24.27 -23.77
CA GLN A 230 13.15 -25.42 -24.66
C GLN A 230 13.93 -26.63 -24.11
N ASN A 231 14.93 -26.42 -23.25
CA ASN A 231 15.85 -27.45 -22.78
C ASN A 231 15.76 -27.75 -21.27
N TYR A 232 14.55 -27.69 -20.69
CA TYR A 232 14.36 -28.01 -19.26
C TYR A 232 14.72 -29.48 -18.99
N SER A 233 15.97 -29.71 -18.60
CA SER A 233 16.48 -30.91 -17.95
C SER A 233 17.11 -30.47 -16.64
N ASP A 234 16.92 -31.23 -15.57
CA ASP A 234 17.28 -30.87 -14.18
C ASP A 234 18.77 -30.55 -13.93
N ASN A 235 19.63 -30.66 -14.95
CA ASN A 235 21.09 -30.53 -14.84
C ASN A 235 21.68 -29.28 -15.54
N PHE A 236 20.89 -28.33 -16.03
CA PHE A 236 21.45 -27.12 -16.66
C PHE A 236 21.89 -26.09 -15.61
N GLN A 237 23.18 -26.10 -15.27
CA GLN A 237 23.81 -25.09 -14.41
C GLN A 237 24.07 -23.83 -15.23
N THR A 238 23.17 -22.85 -15.16
CA THR A 238 23.28 -21.57 -15.88
C THR A 238 24.45 -20.74 -15.35
N SER A 239 25.39 -20.35 -16.21
CA SER A 239 26.53 -19.47 -15.90
C SER A 239 26.16 -17.98 -15.77
N VAL A 240 24.92 -17.60 -16.09
CA VAL A 240 24.40 -16.23 -15.96
C VAL A 240 23.54 -16.13 -14.72
N MET A 241 24.02 -15.41 -13.70
CA MET A 241 23.29 -15.12 -12.45
C MET A 241 22.19 -14.07 -12.70
N TYR A 242 21.08 -14.49 -13.29
CA TYR A 242 19.88 -13.65 -13.38
C TYR A 242 19.14 -13.63 -12.04
N LYS A 243 18.75 -12.44 -11.58
CA LYS A 243 17.99 -12.26 -10.34
C LYS A 243 16.64 -11.60 -10.59
N VAL A 244 15.61 -12.09 -9.92
CA VAL A 244 14.32 -11.43 -9.78
C VAL A 244 14.10 -11.09 -8.32
N ILE A 245 13.98 -9.80 -8.02
CA ILE A 245 13.65 -9.32 -6.69
C ILE A 245 12.22 -8.85 -6.68
N PHE A 246 11.40 -9.44 -5.81
CA PHE A 246 10.06 -8.97 -5.53
C PHE A 246 10.13 -7.98 -4.39
N LEU A 247 10.00 -6.69 -4.70
CA LEU A 247 9.85 -5.65 -3.71
C LEU A 247 8.37 -5.53 -3.36
N ASN A 248 7.98 -6.20 -2.28
CA ASN A 248 6.59 -6.36 -1.87
C ASN A 248 6.20 -5.29 -0.85
N PHE A 249 5.20 -4.48 -1.22
CA PHE A 249 4.56 -3.47 -0.37
C PHE A 249 3.28 -4.01 0.28
N ASN A 250 2.82 -5.21 -0.10
CA ASN A 250 1.63 -5.82 0.51
C ASN A 250 2.01 -6.54 1.79
N TYR A 251 1.09 -6.52 2.74
CA TYR A 251 1.23 -7.23 4.02
C TYR A 251 0.85 -8.72 3.93
N THR A 252 0.25 -9.15 2.81
CA THR A 252 -0.24 -10.52 2.58
C THR A 252 0.81 -11.39 1.87
N PRO A 253 0.70 -12.73 1.92
CA PRO A 253 1.66 -13.64 1.30
C PRO A 253 1.46 -13.85 -0.21
N THR A 254 0.63 -13.05 -0.91
CA THR A 254 0.33 -13.23 -2.36
C THR A 254 1.59 -13.30 -3.23
N SER A 255 2.63 -12.52 -2.91
CA SER A 255 3.90 -12.53 -3.64
C SER A 255 4.66 -13.86 -3.50
N LYS A 256 4.50 -14.57 -2.37
CA LYS A 256 5.13 -15.88 -2.11
C LYS A 256 4.67 -16.97 -3.08
N LEU A 257 3.44 -16.84 -3.60
CA LEU A 257 2.86 -17.77 -4.58
C LEU A 257 3.76 -17.95 -5.81
N TYR A 258 4.45 -16.87 -6.21
CA TYR A 258 5.18 -16.82 -7.47
C TYR A 258 6.69 -16.95 -7.27
N ILE A 259 7.24 -16.52 -6.12
CA ILE A 259 8.68 -16.52 -5.93
C ILE A 259 9.28 -17.93 -5.95
N ASP A 260 8.53 -18.93 -5.45
CA ASP A 260 9.03 -20.30 -5.37
C ASP A 260 9.19 -20.90 -6.77
N GLU A 261 8.23 -20.65 -7.67
CA GLU A 261 8.34 -21.00 -9.09
C GLU A 261 9.48 -20.25 -9.79
N ILE A 262 9.65 -18.96 -9.48
CA ILE A 262 10.75 -18.13 -10.00
C ILE A 262 12.11 -18.67 -9.54
N LYS A 263 12.22 -19.12 -8.28
CA LYS A 263 13.46 -19.68 -7.71
C LYS A 263 13.86 -21.00 -8.32
N LYS A 264 12.91 -21.81 -8.83
CA LYS A 264 13.23 -23.04 -9.58
C LYS A 264 14.16 -22.75 -10.76
N ARG A 265 13.99 -21.59 -11.41
CA ARG A 265 14.82 -21.15 -12.54
C ARG A 265 15.95 -20.20 -12.13
N TRP A 266 15.66 -19.25 -11.25
CA TRP A 266 16.60 -18.21 -10.82
C TRP A 266 16.79 -18.26 -9.31
N LYS A 267 17.67 -19.17 -8.86
CA LYS A 267 17.87 -19.55 -7.45
C LYS A 267 18.15 -18.40 -6.48
N GLN A 268 18.70 -17.28 -6.98
CA GLN A 268 19.03 -16.11 -6.18
C GLN A 268 17.92 -15.05 -6.12
N SER A 269 16.75 -15.38 -6.66
CA SER A 269 15.55 -14.54 -6.56
C SER A 269 15.00 -14.57 -5.15
N GLU A 270 14.48 -13.46 -4.68
CA GLU A 270 13.94 -13.33 -3.32
C GLU A 270 12.82 -12.30 -3.23
N ILE A 271 12.08 -12.34 -2.11
CA ILE A 271 11.12 -11.31 -1.73
C ILE A 271 11.77 -10.40 -0.68
N ILE A 272 11.60 -9.11 -0.87
CA ILE A 272 11.89 -8.06 0.10
C ILE A 272 10.54 -7.44 0.47
N ASN A 273 10.01 -7.78 1.65
CA ASN A 273 8.81 -7.16 2.20
C ASN A 273 9.18 -5.81 2.83
N ILE A 274 9.15 -4.76 2.01
CA ILE A 274 9.60 -3.43 2.46
C ILE A 274 8.64 -2.83 3.49
N HIS A 275 7.37 -3.23 3.43
CA HIS A 275 6.33 -2.80 4.37
C HIS A 275 6.06 -3.80 5.51
N GLY A 276 6.87 -4.84 5.64
CA GLY A 276 6.63 -5.91 6.63
C GLY A 276 5.53 -6.88 6.21
N GLU A 277 5.13 -7.75 7.14
CA GLU A 277 4.11 -8.78 6.94
C GLU A 277 3.15 -8.85 8.14
N VAL A 278 1.91 -9.24 7.91
CA VAL A 278 0.94 -9.54 8.98
C VAL A 278 1.49 -10.69 9.85
N GLU A 279 1.32 -10.59 11.18
CA GLU A 279 1.79 -11.57 12.17
C GLU A 279 3.32 -11.82 12.16
N ASN A 280 4.12 -10.88 11.66
CA ASN A 280 5.57 -10.98 11.72
C ASN A 280 6.16 -9.98 12.73
N SER A 281 6.47 -10.46 13.94
CA SER A 281 7.05 -9.61 14.99
C SER A 281 8.45 -9.10 14.66
N GLU A 282 9.21 -9.82 13.81
CA GLU A 282 10.52 -9.37 13.34
C GLU A 282 10.41 -8.29 12.26
N HIS A 283 9.37 -8.36 11.43
CA HIS A 283 9.09 -7.42 10.34
C HIS A 283 7.63 -6.94 10.40
N PRO A 284 7.27 -6.13 11.42
CA PRO A 284 5.91 -5.66 11.59
C PRO A 284 5.49 -4.73 10.45
N ILE A 285 4.19 -4.55 10.32
CA ILE A 285 3.57 -3.65 9.35
C ILE A 285 4.16 -2.24 9.47
N VAL A 286 4.69 -1.74 8.36
CA VAL A 286 5.10 -0.36 8.15
C VAL A 286 3.96 0.36 7.44
N PHE A 287 3.30 1.26 8.16
CA PHE A 287 2.19 2.06 7.64
C PHE A 287 2.36 3.51 8.14
N GLY A 288 2.47 4.46 7.22
CA GLY A 288 2.92 5.82 7.54
C GLY A 288 3.33 6.61 6.30
N TYR A 289 3.90 7.79 6.47
CA TYR A 289 4.25 8.66 5.34
C TYR A 289 5.76 8.63 5.06
N GLY A 290 6.15 8.88 3.80
CA GLY A 290 7.55 8.80 3.35
C GLY A 290 7.92 9.81 2.27
N ASP A 291 7.21 10.95 2.20
CA ASP A 291 7.61 12.08 1.36
C ASP A 291 8.48 13.07 2.15
N GLU A 292 9.76 12.77 2.27
CA GLU A 292 10.75 13.68 2.90
C GLU A 292 11.15 14.84 1.99
N MET A 293 10.73 14.81 0.72
CA MET A 293 10.99 15.88 -0.24
C MET A 293 9.95 17.00 -0.16
N ASP A 294 8.90 16.85 0.65
CA ASP A 294 7.92 17.90 0.95
C ASP A 294 8.60 19.06 1.72
N GLU A 295 8.28 20.29 1.36
CA GLU A 295 8.86 21.49 1.99
C GLU A 295 8.53 21.57 3.49
N ASP A 296 7.36 21.07 3.88
CA ASP A 296 6.89 21.03 5.27
C ASP A 296 7.61 19.97 6.10
N TYR A 297 8.27 19.00 5.48
CA TYR A 297 9.09 18.00 6.18
C TYR A 297 10.23 18.68 6.95
N LYS A 298 10.84 19.73 6.39
CA LYS A 298 11.88 20.51 7.08
C LYS A 298 11.36 21.16 8.36
N VAL A 299 10.09 21.53 8.41
CA VAL A 299 9.48 22.11 9.62
C VAL A 299 9.37 21.05 10.71
N ILE A 300 9.04 19.80 10.34
CA ILE A 300 9.00 18.65 11.24
C ILE A 300 10.39 18.33 11.81
N GLU A 301 11.42 18.27 10.96
CA GLU A 301 12.81 18.01 11.41
C GLU A 301 13.30 19.12 12.36
N ASN A 302 13.05 20.38 12.01
CA ASN A 302 13.46 21.53 12.83
C ASN A 302 12.68 21.65 14.15
N PHE A 303 11.56 20.95 14.31
CA PHE A 303 10.81 20.92 15.57
C PHE A 303 11.60 20.23 16.69
N ASN A 304 12.53 19.33 16.33
CA ASN A 304 13.43 18.64 17.24
C ASN A 304 12.73 17.83 18.34
N ASP A 305 11.64 17.13 18.00
CA ASP A 305 10.96 16.16 18.87
C ASP A 305 10.60 14.89 18.10
N ASN A 306 11.03 13.74 18.62
CA ASN A 306 10.92 12.46 17.93
C ASN A 306 9.47 11.98 17.75
N ARG A 307 8.50 12.50 18.52
CA ARG A 307 7.08 12.13 18.35
C ARG A 307 6.55 12.47 16.97
N LEU A 308 7.07 13.51 16.34
CA LEU A 308 6.69 13.87 14.97
C LEU A 308 7.27 12.89 13.93
N LEU A 309 8.26 12.08 14.31
CA LEU A 309 8.97 11.16 13.42
C LEU A 309 8.53 9.70 13.56
N GLU A 310 7.67 9.36 14.54
CA GLU A 310 7.25 7.98 14.84
C GLU A 310 6.65 7.24 13.63
N ASN A 311 5.89 7.96 12.80
CA ASN A 311 5.16 7.41 11.65
C ASN A 311 5.80 7.73 10.29
N ILE A 312 7.09 8.11 10.29
CA ILE A 312 7.87 8.26 9.06
C ILE A 312 8.44 6.89 8.65
N LYS A 313 8.13 6.49 7.41
CA LYS A 313 8.50 5.19 6.83
C LYS A 313 10.02 4.97 6.74
N SER A 314 10.81 6.00 6.43
CA SER A 314 12.26 5.85 6.24
C SER A 314 12.99 5.36 7.48
N PHE A 315 12.64 5.88 8.67
CA PHE A 315 13.18 5.38 9.92
C PHE A 315 12.76 3.93 10.17
N GLN A 316 11.53 3.57 9.81
CA GLN A 316 11.04 2.19 9.92
C GLN A 316 11.76 1.24 8.94
N TYR A 317 12.13 1.71 7.75
CA TYR A 317 12.95 0.98 6.78
C TYR A 317 14.37 0.71 7.27
N LEU A 318 14.95 1.63 8.04
CA LEU A 318 16.30 1.50 8.61
C LEU A 318 16.37 0.52 9.77
N ASN A 319 15.25 0.28 10.46
CA ASN A 319 15.22 -0.65 11.59
C ASN A 319 15.45 -2.12 11.19
N LYS A 320 15.50 -2.45 9.89
CA LYS A 320 15.59 -3.83 9.38
C LYS A 320 16.50 -3.95 8.16
N SER A 321 16.94 -5.18 7.86
CA SER A 321 17.83 -5.47 6.73
C SER A 321 17.18 -5.35 5.35
N ASN A 322 15.85 -5.19 5.26
CA ASN A 322 15.11 -5.18 4.00
C ASN A 322 15.52 -4.03 3.07
N TYR A 323 15.63 -2.82 3.60
CA TYR A 323 16.05 -1.67 2.80
C TYR A 323 17.51 -1.79 2.34
N LYS A 324 18.39 -2.30 3.22
CA LYS A 324 19.78 -2.60 2.85
C LYS A 324 19.87 -3.63 1.72
N ARG A 325 19.10 -4.72 1.79
CA ARG A 325 19.02 -5.74 0.72
C ARG A 325 18.60 -5.14 -0.62
N LEU A 326 17.63 -4.22 -0.61
CA LEU A 326 17.22 -3.48 -1.80
C LEU A 326 18.37 -2.61 -2.34
N LEU A 327 19.05 -1.86 -1.47
CA LEU A 327 20.18 -1.02 -1.87
C LEU A 327 21.34 -1.84 -2.45
N ASP A 328 21.64 -2.98 -1.84
CA ASP A 328 22.65 -3.91 -2.32
C ASP A 328 22.27 -4.42 -3.72
N PHE A 329 20.99 -4.79 -3.93
CA PHE A 329 20.48 -5.19 -5.24
C PHE A 329 20.70 -4.12 -6.32
N ILE A 330 20.20 -2.91 -6.11
CA ILE A 330 20.20 -1.86 -7.15
C ILE A 330 21.59 -1.28 -7.42
N LYS A 331 22.54 -1.39 -6.47
CA LYS A 331 23.91 -0.87 -6.62
C LYS A 331 24.90 -1.92 -7.11
N GLN A 332 24.80 -3.17 -6.66
CA GLN A 332 25.89 -4.15 -6.82
C GLN A 332 25.63 -5.21 -7.89
N PHE A 333 24.38 -5.48 -8.27
CA PHE A 333 24.05 -6.63 -9.11
C PHE A 333 23.90 -6.31 -10.60
N GLY A 334 24.31 -5.11 -11.03
CA GLY A 334 24.29 -4.67 -12.43
C GLY A 334 22.93 -4.14 -12.87
N LYS A 335 22.75 -4.01 -14.20
CA LYS A 335 21.56 -3.43 -14.81
C LYS A 335 20.29 -4.21 -14.47
N PHE A 336 19.19 -3.50 -14.28
CA PHE A 336 17.88 -4.08 -13.99
C PHE A 336 16.73 -3.33 -14.68
N GLN A 337 15.67 -4.08 -14.95
CA GLN A 337 14.37 -3.56 -15.39
C GLN A 337 13.39 -3.57 -14.23
N VAL A 338 12.58 -2.52 -14.11
CA VAL A 338 11.53 -2.43 -13.10
C VAL A 338 10.19 -2.87 -13.70
N PHE A 339 9.50 -3.78 -13.03
CA PHE A 339 8.10 -4.13 -13.29
C PHE A 339 7.21 -3.56 -12.20
N ILE A 340 6.17 -2.81 -12.57
CA ILE A 340 5.17 -2.28 -11.64
C ILE A 340 3.92 -3.17 -11.73
N LEU A 341 3.66 -3.96 -10.69
CA LEU A 341 2.50 -4.85 -10.58
C LEU A 341 1.57 -4.36 -9.46
N GLY A 342 0.47 -3.71 -9.84
CA GLY A 342 -0.57 -3.32 -8.88
C GLY A 342 -0.14 -2.29 -7.82
N HIS A 343 1.03 -1.68 -7.95
CA HIS A 343 1.46 -0.58 -7.11
C HIS A 343 0.94 0.75 -7.66
N SER A 344 0.39 1.62 -6.80
CA SER A 344 -0.15 2.93 -7.21
C SER A 344 0.93 3.96 -7.53
N CYS A 345 2.16 3.73 -7.03
CA CYS A 345 3.28 4.67 -7.07
C CYS A 345 2.91 6.03 -6.45
N GLY A 346 2.12 6.03 -5.37
CA GLY A 346 1.81 7.25 -4.62
C GLY A 346 3.03 7.93 -3.99
N LEU A 347 2.84 9.15 -3.49
CA LEU A 347 3.89 9.96 -2.86
C LEU A 347 4.36 9.42 -1.50
N SER A 348 3.57 8.55 -0.87
CA SER A 348 3.88 7.90 0.39
C SER A 348 5.23 7.17 0.43
N ASP A 349 5.73 6.72 -0.73
CA ASP A 349 6.96 5.95 -0.86
C ASP A 349 7.97 6.66 -1.79
N ARG A 350 7.84 7.98 -1.93
CA ARG A 350 8.55 8.79 -2.92
C ARG A 350 10.07 8.65 -2.84
N VAL A 351 10.66 8.78 -1.65
CA VAL A 351 12.13 8.72 -1.49
C VAL A 351 12.68 7.37 -1.96
N LEU A 352 12.00 6.28 -1.59
CA LEU A 352 12.40 4.93 -1.97
C LEU A 352 12.23 4.71 -3.48
N LEU A 353 11.09 5.11 -4.06
CA LEU A 353 10.84 4.95 -5.50
C LEU A 353 11.77 5.82 -6.35
N ASN A 354 12.05 7.06 -5.93
CA ASN A 354 13.05 7.92 -6.56
C ASN A 354 14.42 7.24 -6.59
N THR A 355 14.86 6.68 -5.44
CA THR A 355 16.14 5.97 -5.32
C THR A 355 16.25 4.79 -6.29
N ILE A 356 15.16 4.09 -6.56
CA ILE A 356 15.12 2.98 -7.54
C ILE A 356 15.11 3.52 -8.97
N PHE A 357 14.22 4.47 -9.26
CA PHE A 357 13.92 4.90 -10.62
C PHE A 357 15.04 5.75 -11.24
N GLU A 358 15.69 6.61 -10.46
CA GLU A 358 16.81 7.43 -10.92
C GLU A 358 18.17 6.72 -10.81
N ASN A 359 18.21 5.48 -10.30
CA ASN A 359 19.43 4.68 -10.29
C ASN A 359 19.97 4.45 -11.71
N GLU A 360 21.28 4.61 -11.91
CA GLU A 360 21.96 4.42 -13.21
C GLU A 360 21.78 3.01 -13.81
N ASN A 361 21.66 2.00 -12.93
CA ASN A 361 21.43 0.61 -13.33
C ASN A 361 19.96 0.33 -13.67
N CYS A 362 19.03 1.20 -13.31
CA CYS A 362 17.62 1.08 -13.72
C CYS A 362 17.49 1.49 -15.19
N ARG A 363 17.21 0.53 -16.06
CA ARG A 363 17.23 0.74 -17.53
C ARG A 363 15.87 1.01 -18.13
N SER A 364 14.82 0.41 -17.58
CA SER A 364 13.45 0.75 -17.96
C SER A 364 12.43 0.36 -16.89
N ILE A 365 11.25 0.97 -16.97
CA ILE A 365 10.13 0.83 -16.05
C ILE A 365 8.89 0.43 -16.85
N LYS A 366 8.49 -0.83 -16.72
CA LYS A 366 7.34 -1.42 -17.38
C LYS A 366 6.14 -1.48 -16.43
N VAL A 367 5.03 -0.90 -16.86
CA VAL A 367 3.79 -0.86 -16.07
C VAL A 367 2.83 -1.95 -16.53
N PHE A 368 2.37 -2.77 -15.58
CA PHE A 368 1.30 -3.74 -15.81
C PHE A 368 0.00 -3.15 -15.26
N TYR A 369 -0.81 -2.60 -16.17
CA TYR A 369 -1.96 -1.78 -15.81
C TYR A 369 -3.22 -2.62 -15.58
N HIS A 370 -4.13 -2.13 -14.76
CA HIS A 370 -5.45 -2.70 -14.60
C HIS A 370 -6.39 -2.15 -15.69
N LYS A 371 -6.99 -3.06 -16.47
CA LYS A 371 -7.98 -2.72 -17.49
C LYS A 371 -9.37 -2.77 -16.86
N LYS A 372 -10.01 -1.61 -16.67
CA LYS A 372 -11.35 -1.50 -16.07
C LYS A 372 -12.44 -1.93 -17.06
N ASN A 373 -12.31 -1.54 -18.31
CA ASN A 373 -13.17 -1.94 -19.42
C ASN A 373 -12.42 -1.78 -20.76
N ASN A 374 -13.11 -1.92 -21.90
CA ASN A 374 -12.47 -1.84 -23.22
C ASN A 374 -11.81 -0.49 -23.53
N GLU A 375 -12.22 0.59 -22.88
CA GLU A 375 -11.77 1.96 -23.19
C GLU A 375 -10.97 2.62 -22.06
N LYS A 376 -11.05 2.09 -20.84
CA LYS A 376 -10.44 2.67 -19.63
C LYS A 376 -9.50 1.70 -18.95
N ASP A 377 -8.30 2.19 -18.67
CA ASP A 377 -7.29 1.57 -17.83
C ASP A 377 -6.66 2.62 -16.91
N ASN A 378 -5.79 2.17 -16.00
CA ASN A 378 -5.08 3.04 -15.06
C ASN A 378 -3.61 3.30 -15.46
N TYR A 379 -3.19 3.00 -16.70
CA TYR A 379 -1.78 3.19 -17.11
C TYR A 379 -1.36 4.66 -16.94
N THR A 380 -2.16 5.60 -17.47
CA THR A 380 -1.85 7.03 -17.41
C THR A 380 -1.76 7.54 -15.98
N GLU A 381 -2.64 7.07 -15.09
CA GLU A 381 -2.62 7.41 -13.66
C GLU A 381 -1.33 6.94 -12.98
N ILE A 382 -0.92 5.69 -13.22
CA ILE A 382 0.33 5.16 -12.68
C ILE A 382 1.54 5.94 -13.22
N VAL A 383 1.59 6.24 -14.52
CA VAL A 383 2.69 7.02 -15.10
C VAL A 383 2.74 8.45 -14.56
N GLN A 384 1.60 9.11 -14.35
CA GLN A 384 1.54 10.41 -13.68
C GLN A 384 2.09 10.33 -12.26
N ASN A 385 1.76 9.27 -11.52
CA ASN A 385 2.28 9.02 -10.18
C ASN A 385 3.80 8.77 -10.20
N ILE A 386 4.29 7.91 -11.11
CA ILE A 386 5.72 7.69 -11.35
C ILE A 386 6.44 9.00 -11.65
N SER A 387 5.84 9.89 -12.46
CA SER A 387 6.46 11.16 -12.84
C SER A 387 6.83 12.04 -11.65
N ARG A 388 6.10 11.94 -10.53
CA ARG A 388 6.36 12.75 -9.32
C ARG A 388 7.59 12.26 -8.54
N HIS A 389 8.05 11.06 -8.82
CA HIS A 389 9.27 10.48 -8.23
C HIS A 389 10.54 10.82 -8.98
N PHE A 390 10.44 11.45 -10.16
CA PHE A 390 11.61 11.89 -10.92
C PHE A 390 11.88 13.37 -10.70
N ASN A 391 13.12 13.69 -10.35
CA ASN A 391 13.68 15.03 -10.45
C ASN A 391 14.00 15.34 -11.92
N ASP A 392 14.56 14.38 -12.66
CA ASP A 392 14.87 14.51 -14.08
C ASP A 392 13.73 13.99 -14.98
N LYS A 393 13.02 14.92 -15.63
CA LYS A 393 11.91 14.57 -16.55
C LYS A 393 12.36 14.02 -17.90
N THR A 394 13.60 14.25 -18.30
CA THR A 394 14.17 13.63 -19.51
C THR A 394 14.41 12.16 -19.23
N LEU A 395 15.13 11.86 -18.14
CA LEU A 395 15.39 10.50 -17.68
C LEU A 395 14.09 9.70 -17.48
N MET A 396 13.05 10.35 -16.93
CA MET A 396 11.73 9.76 -16.81
C MET A 396 11.17 9.25 -18.15
N ARG A 397 11.21 10.10 -19.20
CA ARG A 397 10.66 9.75 -20.52
C ARG A 397 11.46 8.66 -21.21
N GLU A 398 12.77 8.58 -20.94
CA GLU A 398 13.66 7.54 -21.46
C GLU A 398 13.41 6.19 -20.79
N LYS A 399 13.15 6.17 -19.48
CA LYS A 399 12.98 4.92 -18.72
C LYS A 399 11.57 4.34 -18.78
N ILE A 400 10.52 5.17 -18.90
CA ILE A 400 9.14 4.66 -18.90
C ILE A 400 8.82 3.98 -20.23
N VAL A 401 8.52 2.68 -20.17
CA VAL A 401 8.15 1.89 -21.34
C VAL A 401 6.83 2.39 -21.92
N ASN A 402 6.80 2.57 -23.25
CA ASN A 402 5.59 2.99 -23.97
C ASN A 402 4.43 2.02 -23.70
N LYS A 403 3.22 2.56 -23.56
CA LYS A 403 1.99 1.79 -23.34
C LYS A 403 1.79 0.68 -24.38
N THR A 404 2.20 0.87 -25.63
CA THR A 404 2.07 -0.13 -26.71
C THR A 404 2.85 -1.42 -26.43
N PHE A 405 3.90 -1.34 -25.61
CA PHE A 405 4.73 -2.47 -25.19
C PHE A 405 4.40 -2.96 -23.76
N CYS A 406 3.46 -2.27 -23.10
CA CYS A 406 2.92 -2.67 -21.80
C CYS A 406 1.71 -3.60 -21.97
N GLN A 407 1.40 -4.37 -20.93
CA GLN A 407 0.29 -5.33 -20.95
C GLN A 407 -0.57 -5.22 -19.69
N PRO A 408 -1.85 -5.62 -19.76
CA PRO A 408 -2.69 -5.66 -18.58
C PRO A 408 -2.15 -6.64 -17.53
N LEU A 409 -2.28 -6.28 -16.25
CA LEU A 409 -2.06 -7.21 -15.15
C LEU A 409 -3.18 -8.27 -15.18
N PRO A 410 -2.87 -9.57 -15.24
CA PRO A 410 -3.88 -10.62 -15.21
C PRO A 410 -4.74 -10.54 -13.95
N GLN A 411 -6.05 -10.78 -14.12
CA GLN A 411 -7.02 -10.80 -13.02
C GLN A 411 -7.39 -12.26 -12.74
N LEU A 412 -7.16 -12.70 -11.51
CA LEU A 412 -7.33 -14.05 -10.99
C LEU A 412 -8.23 -13.99 -9.74
N GLN A 413 -8.83 -15.11 -9.39
CA GLN A 413 -9.59 -15.25 -8.15
C GLN A 413 -8.97 -16.38 -7.33
N LEU A 414 -8.40 -16.05 -6.17
CA LEU A 414 -7.98 -17.07 -5.23
C LEU A 414 -9.19 -17.78 -4.62
N PRO A 415 -9.13 -19.11 -4.41
CA PRO A 415 -10.21 -19.85 -3.79
C PRO A 415 -10.38 -19.45 -2.33
N LYS A 416 -11.62 -19.36 -1.86
CA LYS A 416 -11.92 -19.19 -0.43
C LYS A 416 -11.79 -20.53 0.29
N ILE A 417 -11.40 -20.49 1.56
CA ILE A 417 -11.45 -21.62 2.48
C ILE A 417 -12.92 -21.79 2.89
N GLU A 418 -13.45 -23.00 2.70
CA GLU A 418 -14.83 -23.37 3.06
C GLU A 418 -15.08 -23.38 4.58
#